data_AF-A0A4Q3L420-F1
#
_entry.id   AF-A0A4Q3L420-F1
#
_cell.length_a   1.000
_cell.length_b   1.000
_cell.length_c   1.000
_cell.angle_alpha   90.00
_cell.angle_beta   90.00
_cell.angle_gamma   90.00
#
_symmetry.space_group_name_H-M   'P 1'
#
loop_
_entity.id
_entity.type
_entity.pdbx_description
1 polymer ?
#
loop_
_entity_poly.entity_id
_entity_poly.type
_entity_poly.pdbx_seq_one_letter_code
_entity_poly.pdbx_strand_id
1 'polypeptide(L)' 'MRRYRRRWLIERCFAWLKRFRRLVTRWEAKSVNFLGFLQVGCAKILLRRL' A
#
# COMPACT_ATOMS: atom_id res chain seq x y z
N MET A 1 4.11 25.19 11.04
CA MET A 1 3.92 24.23 9.93
C MET A 1 4.73 22.92 10.13
N ARG A 2 4.47 22.12 11.18
CA ARG A 2 5.18 20.82 11.42
C ARG A 2 4.37 19.57 11.02
N ARG A 3 3.09 19.71 10.65
CA ARG A 3 2.21 18.59 10.27
C ARG A 3 2.51 17.98 8.90
N TYR A 4 3.09 18.74 7.97
CA TYR A 4 3.32 18.27 6.60
C TYR A 4 4.45 17.23 6.47
N ARG A 5 5.43 17.24 7.39
CA ARG A 5 6.59 16.33 7.31
C ARG A 5 6.23 14.85 7.54
N ARG A 6 5.16 14.57 8.29
CA ARG A 6 4.68 13.20 8.52
C ARG A 6 3.83 12.66 7.37
N ARG A 7 3.18 13.54 6.57
CA ARG A 7 2.38 13.11 5.41
C ARG A 7 3.23 12.43 4.36
N TRP A 8 4.45 12.90 4.13
CA TRP A 8 5.34 12.35 3.11
C TRP A 8 5.60 10.84 3.29
N LEU A 9 5.74 10.36 4.54
CA LEU A 9 5.98 8.94 4.81
C LEU A 9 4.77 8.08 4.43
N ILE A 10 3.57 8.59 4.74
CA ILE A 10 2.29 7.96 4.43
C ILE A 10 2.07 7.97 2.91
N GLU A 11 2.22 9.11 2.26
CA GLU A 11 2.10 9.25 0.80
C GLU A 11 3.08 8.35 0.05
N ARG A 12 4.32 8.21 0.56
CA ARG A 12 5.31 7.30 -0.02
C ARG A 12 4.90 5.83 0.12
N CYS A 13 4.32 5.45 1.26
CA CYS A 13 3.77 4.11 1.45
C CYS A 13 2.61 3.86 0.48
N PHE A 14 1.67 4.80 0.36
CA PHE A 14 0.56 4.71 -0.60
C PHE A 14 1.04 4.71 -2.06
N ALA A 15 2.13 5.42 -2.40
CA ALA A 15 2.71 5.37 -3.73
C ALA A 15 3.28 3.99 -4.06
N TRP A 16 3.94 3.32 -3.10
CA TRP A 16 4.40 1.94 -3.26
C TRP A 16 3.22 0.97 -3.39
N LEU A 17 2.17 1.16 -2.59
CA LEU A 17 0.95 0.36 -2.69
C LEU A 17 0.23 0.56 -4.03
N LYS A 18 0.18 1.79 -4.55
CA LYS A 18 -0.37 2.10 -5.87
C LYS A 18 0.40 1.49 -7.03
N ARG A 19 1.67 1.10 -6.83
CA ARG A 19 2.44 0.37 -7.86
C ARG A 19 1.87 -1.03 -8.11
N PHE A 20 1.16 -1.61 -7.14
CA PHE A 20 0.45 -2.87 -7.32
C PHE A 20 -0.90 -2.59 -7.99
N ARG A 21 -0.96 -2.68 -9.33
CA ARG A 21 -2.19 -2.42 -10.13
C ARG A 21 -3.42 -3.18 -9.61
N ARG A 22 -3.23 -4.37 -9.05
CA ARG A 22 -4.30 -5.21 -8.48
C ARG A 22 -4.92 -4.64 -7.19
N LEU A 23 -4.19 -3.80 -6.47
CA LEU A 23 -4.69 -3.07 -5.30
C LEU A 23 -5.36 -1.75 -5.70
N VAL A 24 -4.88 -1.11 -6.78
CA VAL A 24 -5.43 0.18 -7.27
C VAL A 24 -6.79 -0.01 -7.91
N THR A 25 -6.92 -1.01 -8.78
CA THR A 25 -8.17 -1.28 -9.46
C THR A 25 -8.93 -2.34 -8.66
N ARG A 26 -9.96 -1.91 -7.93
CA ARG A 26 -10.80 -2.76 -7.07
C ARG A 26 -11.70 -3.66 -7.91
N TRP A 27 -11.09 -4.66 -8.56
CA TRP A 27 -11.81 -5.71 -9.29
C TRP A 27 -12.40 -6.79 -8.38
N GLU A 28 -11.93 -6.87 -7.13
CA GLU A 28 -12.39 -7.87 -6.16
C GLU A 28 -13.73 -7.46 -5.53
N ALA A 29 -14.74 -8.32 -5.71
CA ALA A 29 -16.07 -8.16 -5.09
C ALA A 29 -16.04 -8.33 -3.56
N LYS A 30 -15.08 -9.09 -3.03
CA LYS A 30 -14.96 -9.37 -1.58
C LYS A 30 -13.87 -8.48 -0.95
N SER A 31 -14.21 -7.86 0.18
CA SER A 31 -13.29 -7.04 0.98
C SER A 31 -12.11 -7.85 1.54
N VAL A 32 -12.32 -9.14 1.82
CA VAL A 32 -11.28 -10.04 2.35
C VAL A 32 -10.13 -10.23 1.36
N ASN A 33 -10.44 -10.42 0.07
CA ASN A 33 -9.42 -10.58 -0.96
C ASN A 33 -8.59 -9.30 -1.13
N PHE A 34 -9.24 -8.13 -1.06
CA PHE A 34 -8.56 -6.84 -1.06
C PHE A 34 -7.58 -6.71 0.12
N LEU A 35 -8.02 -7.09 1.34
CA LEU A 35 -7.17 -7.06 2.53
C LEU A 35 -5.98 -8.02 2.41
N GLY A 36 -6.19 -9.23 1.88
CA GLY A 36 -5.12 -10.19 1.64
C GLY A 36 -4.06 -9.65 0.67
N PHE A 37 -4.48 -9.04 -0.44
CA PHE A 37 -3.54 -8.41 -1.37
C PHE A 37 -2.81 -7.20 -0.76
N LEU A 38 -3.48 -6.44 0.12
CA LEU A 38 -2.85 -5.35 0.87
C LEU A 38 -1.73 -5.87 1.78
N GLN A 39 -2.00 -6.93 2.54
CA GLN A 39 -1.02 -7.56 3.44
C GLN A 39 0.17 -8.12 2.66
N VAL A 40 -0.07 -8.82 1.54
CA VAL A 40 0.98 -9.33 0.66
C VAL A 40 1.82 -8.19 0.07
N GLY A 41 1.18 -7.08 -0.33
CA GLY A 41 1.86 -5.87 -0.81
C GLY A 41 2.80 -5.28 0.24
N CYS A 42 2.32 -5.16 1.49
CA CYS A 42 3.13 -4.70 2.63
C CYS A 42 4.30 -5.65 2.93
N ALA A 43 4.07 -6.97 2.94
CA ALA A 43 5.14 -7.95 3.13
C ALA A 43 6.22 -7.84 2.05
N LYS A 44 5.83 -7.63 0.78
CA LYS A 44 6.78 -7.42 -0.33
C LYS A 44 7.62 -6.15 -0.17
N ILE A 45 7.03 -5.07 0.38
CA ILE A 45 7.76 -3.83 0.67
C ILE A 45 8.76 -4.05 1.80
N LEU A 46 8.37 -4.78 2.85
CA LEU A 46 9.24 -5.14 3.96
C LEU A 46 10.43 -6.01 3.49
N LEU A 47 10.15 -7.05 2.71
CA LEU A 47 11.15 -7.98 2.18
C LEU A 47 12.16 -7.32 1.22
N ARG A 48 11.80 -6.25 0.50
CA ARG A 48 12.75 -5.48 -0.33
C ARG A 48 13.69 -4.60 0.48
N ARG A 49 13.41 -4.41 1.77
CA ARG A 49 14.14 -3.50 2.66
C ARG A 49 15.05 -4.26 3.64
N LEU A 50 14.88 -5.57 3.74
CA LEU A 50 15.88 -6.48 4.31
C LEU A 50 16.98 -6.71 3.28
#